data_AF-A0A943S475-F1
#
_entry.id   AF-A0A943S475-F1
#
_cell.length_a   1.000
_cell.length_b   1.000
_cell.length_c   1.000
_cell.angle_alpha   90.00
_cell.angle_beta   90.00
_cell.angle_gamma   90.00
#
_symmetry.space_group_name_H-M   'P 1'
#
loop_
_entity.id
_entity.type
_entity.pdbx_description
1 polymer ?
#
loop_
_entity_poly.entity_id
_entity_poly.type
_entity_poly.pdbx_seq_one_letter_code
_entity_poly.pdbx_strand_id
1 'polypeptide(L)'
;MENRRILITKQLLCESFISLLKQKPIDKISVTELCQAANVNRGSFYAHYADVYDLLGQIEGIVYERLCNAVRNCNYTKSDFPRINKIIETVEAERSFCNALFGKYGSKQFLDECCEINRRDITNEWRQKYPGLDDLTLNTTYTFMVKGSLGIIEEWVNNDFSQSADSISLSICDMYAAVLAKLDSMQKSVAAKK
;
A
#
# COMPACT_ATOMS: atom_id res chain seq x y z
N MET A 1 -32.77 5.82 -7.32
CA MET A 1 -32.34 7.23 -7.25
C MET A 1 -31.64 7.59 -5.93
N GLU A 2 -32.07 7.06 -4.79
CA GLU A 2 -31.47 7.32 -3.47
C GLU A 2 -30.00 6.87 -3.34
N ASN A 3 -29.67 5.71 -3.92
CA ASN A 3 -28.31 5.18 -3.95
C ASN A 3 -27.30 6.13 -4.63
N ARG A 4 -27.69 6.83 -5.70
CA ARG A 4 -26.81 7.78 -6.42
C ARG A 4 -26.45 9.01 -5.58
N ARG A 5 -27.39 9.53 -4.79
CA ARG A 5 -27.13 10.67 -3.89
C ARG A 5 -26.16 10.28 -2.79
N ILE A 6 -26.35 9.11 -2.18
CA ILE A 6 -25.44 8.55 -1.18
C ILE A 6 -24.03 8.43 -1.73
N LEU A 7 -23.86 7.86 -2.94
CA LEU A 7 -22.55 7.70 -3.57
C LEU A 7 -21.85 9.04 -3.81
N ILE A 8 -22.58 10.05 -4.32
CA ILE A 8 -22.04 11.39 -4.54
C ILE A 8 -21.60 12.03 -3.20
N THR A 9 -22.42 11.93 -2.16
CA THR A 9 -22.07 12.45 -0.84
C THR A 9 -20.82 11.78 -0.27
N LYS A 10 -20.73 10.45 -0.34
CA LYS A 10 -19.54 9.72 0.11
C LYS A 10 -18.29 10.15 -0.65
N GLN A 11 -18.39 10.29 -1.97
CA GLN A 11 -17.29 10.75 -2.82
C GLN A 11 -16.79 12.14 -2.42
N LEU A 12 -17.69 13.13 -2.30
CA LEU A 12 -17.34 14.50 -1.92
C LEU A 12 -16.67 14.57 -0.54
N LEU A 13 -17.16 13.78 0.42
CA LEU A 13 -16.57 13.68 1.75
C LEU A 13 -15.17 13.06 1.69
N CYS A 14 -14.97 11.96 0.94
CA CYS A 14 -13.67 11.33 0.80
C CYS A 14 -12.65 12.25 0.13
N GLU A 15 -13.00 12.89 -0.99
CA GLU A 15 -12.12 13.82 -1.71
C GLU A 15 -11.69 15.00 -0.83
N SER A 16 -12.65 15.58 -0.09
CA SER A 16 -12.37 16.69 0.82
C SER A 16 -11.52 16.26 2.01
N PHE A 17 -11.77 15.06 2.55
CA PHE A 17 -10.99 14.51 3.66
C PHE A 17 -9.54 14.26 3.27
N ILE A 18 -9.31 13.64 2.11
CA ILE A 18 -7.96 13.40 1.56
C ILE A 18 -7.22 14.72 1.39
N SER A 19 -7.87 15.75 0.84
CA SER A 19 -7.28 17.07 0.66
C SER A 19 -6.85 17.70 2.00
N LEU A 20 -7.68 17.57 3.04
CA LEU A 20 -7.36 18.06 4.38
C LEU A 20 -6.24 17.24 5.04
N LEU A 21 -6.27 15.91 4.92
CA LEU A 21 -5.28 15.01 5.51
C LEU A 21 -3.89 15.22 4.93
N LYS A 22 -3.77 15.64 3.66
CA LYS A 22 -2.48 16.06 3.08
C LYS A 22 -1.87 17.28 3.78
N GLN A 23 -2.69 18.14 4.37
CA GLN A 23 -2.26 19.43 4.90
C GLN A 23 -1.98 19.39 6.40
N LYS A 24 -2.69 18.55 7.15
CA LYS A 24 -2.61 18.51 8.61
C LYS A 24 -2.98 17.13 9.18
N PRO A 25 -2.51 16.81 10.40
CA PRO A 25 -2.84 15.53 11.02
C PRO A 25 -4.34 15.41 11.32
N ILE A 26 -4.82 14.16 11.35
CA ILE A 26 -6.25 13.83 11.51
C ILE A 26 -6.89 14.45 12.75
N ASP A 27 -6.15 14.56 13.87
CA ASP A 27 -6.64 15.14 15.12
C ASP A 27 -6.97 16.64 15.00
N LYS A 28 -6.53 17.29 13.92
CA LYS A 28 -6.84 18.69 13.58
C LYS A 28 -7.94 18.84 12.52
N ILE A 29 -8.50 17.73 12.03
CA ILE A 29 -9.61 17.73 11.07
C ILE A 29 -10.91 17.57 11.85
N SER A 30 -11.78 18.58 11.80
CA SER A 30 -13.10 18.49 12.43
C SER A 30 -14.17 18.07 11.42
N VAL A 31 -15.23 17.40 11.88
CA VAL A 31 -16.40 17.08 11.05
C VAL A 31 -17.00 18.35 10.44
N THR A 32 -17.04 19.45 11.18
CA THR A 32 -17.58 20.73 10.70
C THR A 32 -16.80 21.25 9.50
N GLU A 33 -15.49 21.32 9.62
CA GLU A 33 -14.61 21.79 8.55
C GLU A 33 -14.67 20.87 7.33
N LEU A 34 -14.65 19.55 7.54
CA LEU A 34 -14.79 18.59 6.46
C LEU A 34 -16.10 18.76 5.70
N CYS A 35 -17.21 18.91 6.43
CA CYS A 35 -18.53 19.14 5.84
C CYS A 35 -18.58 20.46 5.05
N GLN A 36 -17.95 21.53 5.56
CA GLN A 36 -17.84 22.80 4.85
C GLN A 36 -17.02 22.67 3.56
N ALA A 37 -15.87 22.00 3.63
CA ALA A 37 -15.01 21.76 2.47
C ALA A 37 -15.72 20.92 1.38
N ALA A 38 -16.47 19.90 1.80
CA ALA A 38 -17.22 19.03 0.90
C ALA A 38 -18.54 19.63 0.40
N ASN A 39 -18.97 20.77 0.93
CA ASN A 39 -20.31 21.33 0.72
C ASN A 39 -21.42 20.30 1.01
N VAL A 40 -21.30 19.60 2.16
CA VAL A 40 -22.22 18.55 2.62
C VAL A 40 -22.76 18.92 4.00
N ASN A 41 -24.04 18.63 4.25
CA ASN A 41 -24.63 18.85 5.57
C ASN A 41 -24.07 17.85 6.60
N ARG A 42 -23.85 18.29 7.84
CA ARG A 42 -23.37 17.42 8.94
C ARG A 42 -24.26 16.20 9.18
N GLY A 43 -25.58 16.34 9.03
CA GLY A 43 -26.50 15.21 9.13
C GLY A 43 -26.23 14.11 8.08
N SER A 44 -25.81 14.49 6.87
CA SER A 44 -25.41 13.55 5.82
C SER A 44 -24.07 12.89 6.13
N PHE A 45 -23.14 13.58 6.79
CA PHE A 45 -21.91 12.95 7.28
C PHE A 45 -22.22 11.87 8.31
N TYR A 46 -22.98 12.22 9.36
CA TYR A 46 -23.31 11.29 10.44
C TYR A 46 -24.24 10.14 10.01
N ALA A 47 -24.88 10.25 8.85
CA ALA A 47 -25.61 9.13 8.23
C ALA A 47 -24.68 8.03 7.68
N HIS A 48 -23.38 8.30 7.54
CA HIS A 48 -22.41 7.38 6.93
C HIS A 48 -21.19 7.10 7.80
N TYR A 49 -20.80 8.05 8.66
CA TYR A 49 -19.57 8.00 9.45
C TYR A 49 -19.83 8.50 10.87
N ALA A 50 -19.30 7.80 11.87
CA ALA A 50 -19.39 8.22 13.26
C ALA A 50 -18.55 9.49 13.52
N ASP A 51 -17.33 9.51 12.99
CA ASP A 51 -16.37 10.60 13.08
C ASP A 51 -15.35 10.54 11.93
N VAL A 52 -14.33 11.39 11.98
CA VAL A 52 -13.27 11.45 10.96
C VAL A 52 -12.34 10.23 10.97
N TYR A 53 -12.26 9.50 12.08
CA TYR A 53 -11.46 8.28 12.19
C TYR A 53 -12.18 7.09 11.55
N ASP A 54 -13.51 7.00 11.70
CA ASP A 54 -14.33 6.02 10.98
C ASP A 54 -14.23 6.24 9.46
N LEU A 55 -14.30 7.50 9.00
CA LEU A 55 -14.07 7.82 7.59
C LEU A 55 -12.67 7.39 7.12
N LEU A 56 -11.62 7.68 7.90
CA LEU A 56 -10.26 7.24 7.57
C LEU A 56 -10.19 5.71 7.47
N GLY A 57 -10.72 4.98 8.45
CA GLY A 57 -10.69 3.52 8.46
C GLY A 57 -11.42 2.90 7.28
N GLN A 58 -12.56 3.47 6.86
CA GLN A 58 -13.25 3.02 5.64
C GLN A 58 -12.43 3.29 4.37
N ILE A 59 -11.75 4.43 4.28
CA ILE A 59 -10.85 4.74 3.15
C ILE A 59 -9.65 3.78 3.13
N GLU A 60 -8.99 3.58 4.26
CA GLU A 60 -7.88 2.64 4.42
C GLU A 60 -8.29 1.23 4.02
N GLY A 61 -9.46 0.75 4.49
CA GLY A 61 -9.99 -0.57 4.12
C GLY A 61 -10.21 -0.74 2.61
N ILE A 62 -10.68 0.30 1.91
CA ILE A 62 -10.85 0.27 0.45
C ILE A 62 -9.48 0.12 -0.24
N VAL A 63 -8.49 0.91 0.16
CA VAL A 63 -7.15 0.86 -0.45
C VAL A 63 -6.45 -0.45 -0.11
N TYR A 64 -6.55 -0.91 1.14
CA TYR A 64 -6.00 -2.19 1.58
C TYR A 64 -6.54 -3.36 0.75
N GLU A 65 -7.87 -3.41 0.54
CA GLU A 65 -8.48 -4.48 -0.23
C GLU A 65 -8.06 -4.42 -1.71
N ARG A 66 -7.87 -3.23 -2.28
CA ARG A 66 -7.32 -3.08 -3.64
C ARG A 66 -5.90 -3.59 -3.74
N LEU A 67 -5.04 -3.30 -2.76
CA LEU A 67 -3.67 -3.82 -2.71
C LEU A 67 -3.65 -5.35 -2.50
N CYS A 68 -4.51 -5.87 -1.63
CA CYS A 68 -4.69 -7.31 -1.47
C CYS A 68 -5.09 -7.98 -2.79
N ASN A 69 -6.02 -7.38 -3.53
CA ASN A 69 -6.43 -7.88 -4.84
C ASN A 69 -5.32 -7.78 -5.88
N ALA A 70 -4.48 -6.73 -5.85
CA ALA A 70 -3.31 -6.62 -6.70
C ALA A 70 -2.31 -7.77 -6.46
N VAL A 71 -2.11 -8.14 -5.19
CA VAL A 71 -1.24 -9.26 -4.81
C VAL A 71 -1.84 -10.61 -5.20
N ARG A 72 -3.14 -10.82 -4.97
CA ARG A 72 -3.84 -12.10 -5.23
C ARG A 72 -4.07 -12.36 -6.73
N ASN A 73 -4.44 -11.33 -7.48
CA ASN A 73 -4.90 -11.46 -8.87
C ASN A 73 -3.82 -11.05 -9.89
N CYS A 74 -2.54 -11.12 -9.53
CA CYS A 74 -1.47 -10.86 -10.47
C CYS A 74 -1.44 -11.94 -11.56
N ASN A 75 -1.70 -11.57 -12.81
CA ASN A 75 -1.52 -12.46 -13.95
C ASN A 75 -0.03 -12.55 -14.32
N TYR A 76 0.47 -13.77 -14.53
CA TYR A 76 1.85 -14.03 -14.92
C TYR A 76 2.10 -13.68 -16.38
N THR A 77 2.27 -12.39 -16.68
CA THR A 77 2.65 -12.00 -18.05
C THR A 77 3.62 -10.82 -18.02
N LYS A 78 4.88 -11.08 -18.39
CA LYS A 78 5.95 -10.13 -18.80
C LYS A 78 7.01 -9.65 -17.78
N SER A 79 6.92 -9.94 -16.48
CA SER A 79 7.93 -9.51 -15.49
C SER A 79 8.39 -10.65 -14.58
N ASP A 80 9.65 -10.59 -14.11
CA ASP A 80 10.18 -11.50 -13.07
C ASP A 80 9.44 -11.33 -11.73
N PHE A 81 8.75 -10.19 -11.53
CA PHE A 81 7.99 -9.88 -10.31
C PHE A 81 6.60 -9.29 -10.63
N PRO A 82 5.66 -10.08 -11.19
CA PRO A 82 4.36 -9.58 -11.66
C PRO A 82 3.51 -8.97 -10.52
N ARG A 83 3.70 -9.42 -9.27
CA ARG A 83 3.04 -8.85 -8.09
C ARG A 83 3.46 -7.38 -7.86
N ILE A 84 4.74 -7.06 -8.03
CA ILE A 84 5.24 -5.69 -7.81
C ILE A 84 4.62 -4.73 -8.83
N ASN A 85 4.66 -5.09 -10.12
CA ASN A 85 4.05 -4.27 -11.16
C ASN A 85 2.57 -3.97 -10.85
N LYS A 86 1.80 -5.01 -10.46
CA LYS A 86 0.38 -4.84 -10.13
C LYS A 86 0.16 -3.95 -8.91
N ILE A 87 1.01 -4.05 -7.89
CA ILE A 87 0.97 -3.17 -6.72
C ILE A 87 1.21 -1.72 -7.14
N ILE A 88 2.27 -1.45 -7.93
CA ILE A 88 2.61 -0.09 -8.36
C ILE A 88 1.53 0.51 -9.26
N GLU A 89 0.99 -0.26 -10.22
CA GLU A 89 -0.18 0.16 -11.01
C GLU A 89 -1.38 0.52 -10.14
N THR A 90 -1.62 -0.25 -9.07
CA THR A 90 -2.73 0.00 -8.14
C THR A 90 -2.48 1.27 -7.32
N VAL A 91 -1.24 1.49 -6.85
CA VAL A 91 -0.85 2.72 -6.16
C VAL A 91 -1.02 3.94 -7.08
N GLU A 92 -0.67 3.83 -8.37
CA GLU A 92 -0.89 4.90 -9.35
C GLU A 92 -2.38 5.16 -9.62
N ALA A 93 -3.16 4.10 -9.83
CA ALA A 93 -4.59 4.20 -10.06
C ALA A 93 -5.33 4.85 -8.87
N GLU A 94 -4.82 4.63 -7.65
CA GLU A 94 -5.34 5.18 -6.41
C GLU A 94 -4.57 6.40 -5.90
N ARG A 95 -3.83 7.07 -6.78
CA ARG A 95 -2.96 8.21 -6.48
C ARG A 95 -3.52 9.22 -5.49
N SER A 96 -4.78 9.63 -5.64
CA SER A 96 -5.41 10.61 -4.73
C SER A 96 -5.44 10.09 -3.29
N PHE A 97 -5.84 8.84 -3.09
CA PHE A 97 -5.87 8.20 -1.78
C PHE A 97 -4.45 7.95 -1.27
N CYS A 98 -3.58 7.37 -2.09
CA CYS A 98 -2.20 7.04 -1.71
C CYS A 98 -1.41 8.30 -1.33
N ASN A 99 -1.62 9.45 -1.99
CA ASN A 99 -0.98 10.71 -1.64
C ASN A 99 -1.27 11.16 -0.19
N ALA A 100 -2.50 10.96 0.29
CA ALA A 100 -2.82 11.25 1.69
C ALA A 100 -2.38 10.14 2.64
N LEU A 101 -2.62 8.87 2.30
CA LEU A 101 -2.41 7.73 3.19
C LEU A 101 -0.93 7.32 3.36
N PHE A 102 -0.11 7.53 2.34
CA PHE A 102 1.33 7.21 2.34
C PHE A 102 2.16 8.48 2.56
N GLY A 103 1.50 9.63 2.65
CA GLY A 103 2.13 10.91 2.91
C GLY A 103 2.37 11.14 4.41
N LYS A 104 2.91 12.32 4.71
CA LYS A 104 3.36 12.75 6.05
C LYS A 104 2.37 12.49 7.21
N TYR A 105 1.07 12.63 6.96
CA TYR A 105 0.02 12.52 7.98
C TYR A 105 -0.80 11.23 7.87
N GLY A 106 -0.38 10.32 6.98
CA GLY A 106 -0.96 9.00 6.85
C GLY A 106 -0.73 8.12 8.08
N SER A 107 -1.45 7.00 8.13
CA SER A 107 -1.35 6.05 9.24
C SER A 107 -0.17 5.10 9.04
N LYS A 108 0.83 5.17 9.93
CA LYS A 108 1.94 4.21 9.95
C LYS A 108 1.43 2.77 10.14
N GLN A 109 0.42 2.58 10.98
CA GLN A 109 -0.18 1.27 11.22
C GLN A 109 -0.74 0.68 9.91
N PHE A 110 -1.44 1.48 9.12
CA PHE A 110 -1.97 1.05 7.82
C PHE A 110 -0.86 0.65 6.85
N LEU A 111 0.24 1.40 6.80
CA LEU A 111 1.39 1.05 5.95
C LEU A 111 2.09 -0.23 6.44
N ASP A 112 2.19 -0.42 7.75
CA ASP A 112 2.70 -1.65 8.36
C ASP A 112 1.79 -2.85 8.00
N GLU A 113 0.47 -2.70 8.05
CA GLU A 113 -0.49 -3.73 7.63
C GLU A 113 -0.35 -4.07 6.13
N CYS A 114 -0.19 -3.06 5.27
CA CYS A 114 0.05 -3.27 3.84
C CYS A 114 1.34 -4.08 3.56
N CYS A 115 2.38 -3.89 4.37
CA CYS A 115 3.63 -4.64 4.25
C CYS A 115 3.50 -6.12 4.60
N GLU A 116 2.41 -6.52 5.28
CA GLU A 116 2.24 -7.88 5.80
C GLU A 116 1.28 -8.73 4.93
N ILE A 117 0.67 -8.14 3.89
CA ILE A 117 -0.36 -8.75 3.02
C ILE A 117 0.00 -10.18 2.56
N ASN A 118 1.25 -10.45 2.21
CA ASN A 118 1.69 -11.75 1.69
C ASN A 118 2.90 -12.35 2.43
N ARG A 119 3.22 -11.86 3.64
CA ARG A 119 4.40 -12.35 4.39
C ARG A 119 4.37 -13.86 4.53
N ARG A 120 3.25 -14.39 5.02
CA ARG A 120 3.10 -15.81 5.27
C ARG A 120 3.30 -16.63 4.01
N ASP A 121 2.70 -16.20 2.89
CA ASP A 121 2.76 -16.94 1.63
C ASP A 121 4.18 -16.93 1.06
N ILE A 122 4.81 -15.76 0.97
CA ILE A 122 6.17 -15.62 0.44
C ILE A 122 7.18 -16.36 1.31
N THR A 123 7.11 -16.22 2.64
CA THR A 123 8.06 -16.91 3.53
C THR A 123 7.87 -18.42 3.50
N ASN A 124 6.65 -18.93 3.31
CA ASN A 124 6.40 -20.36 3.10
C ASN A 124 6.95 -20.86 1.76
N GLU A 125 6.74 -20.13 0.66
CA GLU A 125 7.34 -20.43 -0.64
C GLU A 125 8.87 -20.47 -0.53
N TRP A 126 9.47 -19.51 0.17
CA TRP A 126 10.92 -19.44 0.38
C TRP A 126 11.46 -20.56 1.27
N ARG A 127 10.74 -21.00 2.30
CA ARG A 127 11.13 -22.18 3.09
C ARG A 127 11.24 -23.43 2.23
N GLN A 128 10.34 -23.58 1.24
CA GLN A 128 10.39 -24.70 0.30
C GLN A 128 11.53 -24.54 -0.72
N LYS A 129 11.73 -23.32 -1.23
CA LYS A 129 12.78 -23.02 -2.23
C LYS A 129 14.19 -23.04 -1.64
N TYR A 130 14.36 -22.64 -0.39
CA TYR A 130 15.64 -22.48 0.30
C TYR A 130 15.68 -23.30 1.62
N PRO A 131 15.55 -24.64 1.56
CA PRO A 131 15.43 -25.48 2.76
C PRO A 131 16.70 -25.55 3.62
N GLY A 132 17.81 -24.96 3.15
CA GLY A 132 19.06 -24.87 3.90
C GLY A 132 19.22 -23.57 4.69
N LEU A 133 18.32 -22.58 4.50
CA LEU A 133 18.36 -21.29 5.17
C LEU A 133 17.41 -21.30 6.38
N ASP A 134 17.78 -20.57 7.44
CA ASP A 134 16.96 -20.44 8.63
C ASP A 134 15.83 -19.41 8.46
N ASP A 135 14.83 -19.50 9.34
CA ASP A 135 13.67 -18.62 9.34
C ASP A 135 14.04 -17.16 9.58
N LEU A 136 15.09 -16.88 10.36
CA LEU A 136 15.55 -15.51 10.61
C LEU A 136 16.01 -14.85 9.32
N THR A 137 16.82 -15.56 8.51
CA THR A 137 17.30 -15.09 7.21
C THR A 137 16.12 -14.80 6.29
N LEU A 138 15.18 -15.73 6.14
CA LEU A 138 14.04 -15.55 5.24
C LEU A 138 13.13 -14.39 5.67
N ASN A 139 12.83 -14.27 6.97
CA ASN A 139 11.97 -13.21 7.49
C ASN A 139 12.63 -11.83 7.43
N THR A 140 13.93 -11.74 7.69
CA THR A 140 14.67 -10.46 7.60
C THR A 140 14.84 -10.03 6.15
N THR A 141 15.08 -10.97 5.23
CA THR A 141 15.09 -10.68 3.79
C THR A 141 13.74 -10.17 3.29
N TYR A 142 12.63 -10.81 3.68
CA TYR A 142 11.28 -10.34 3.33
C TYR A 142 11.06 -8.91 3.82
N THR A 143 11.38 -8.67 5.10
CA THR A 143 11.23 -7.36 5.73
C THR A 143 12.05 -6.29 5.01
N PHE A 144 13.31 -6.59 4.68
CA PHE A 144 14.18 -5.68 3.93
C PHE A 144 13.60 -5.32 2.56
N MET A 145 13.16 -6.32 1.79
CA MET A 145 12.59 -6.13 0.47
C MET A 145 11.33 -5.27 0.51
N VAL A 146 10.36 -5.65 1.35
CA VAL A 146 9.08 -4.94 1.41
C VAL A 146 9.20 -3.54 2.01
N LYS A 147 10.02 -3.34 3.06
CA LYS A 147 10.27 -2.01 3.62
C LYS A 147 11.07 -1.12 2.67
N GLY A 148 12.00 -1.70 1.90
CA GLY A 148 12.68 -0.98 0.82
C GLY A 148 11.70 -0.52 -0.26
N SER A 149 10.79 -1.40 -0.70
CA SER A 149 9.73 -1.03 -1.64
C SER A 149 8.80 0.05 -1.09
N LEU A 150 8.38 -0.05 0.18
CA LEU A 150 7.56 0.98 0.81
C LEU A 150 8.26 2.34 0.78
N GLY A 151 9.54 2.40 1.14
CA GLY A 151 10.31 3.67 1.11
C GLY A 151 10.38 4.28 -0.29
N ILE A 152 10.59 3.46 -1.33
CA ILE A 152 10.57 3.93 -2.73
C ILE A 152 9.18 4.45 -3.12
N ILE A 153 8.11 3.74 -2.71
CA ILE A 153 6.73 4.15 -2.99
C ILE A 153 6.39 5.45 -2.26
N GLU A 154 6.74 5.59 -0.99
CA GLU A 154 6.54 6.82 -0.21
C GLU A 154 7.29 8.00 -0.86
N GLU A 155 8.53 7.81 -1.29
CA GLU A 155 9.29 8.84 -2.01
C GLU A 155 8.62 9.22 -3.33
N TRP A 156 8.14 8.24 -4.09
CA TRP A 156 7.42 8.49 -5.34
C TRP A 156 6.13 9.29 -5.09
N VAL A 157 5.35 8.89 -4.09
CA VAL A 157 4.11 9.56 -3.69
C VAL A 157 4.37 11.00 -3.23
N ASN A 158 5.38 11.21 -2.39
CA ASN A 158 5.74 12.53 -1.85
C ASN A 158 6.30 13.48 -2.93
N ASN A 159 6.83 12.93 -4.02
CA ASN A 159 7.26 13.68 -5.20
C ASN A 159 6.16 13.75 -6.29
N ASP A 160 4.88 13.72 -5.88
CA ASP A 160 3.69 13.78 -6.74
C ASP A 160 3.72 12.80 -7.92
N PHE A 161 4.34 11.64 -7.68
CA PHE A 161 4.56 10.56 -8.63
C PHE A 161 5.23 11.05 -9.93
N SER A 162 6.33 11.79 -9.80
CA SER A 162 7.03 12.40 -10.93
C SER A 162 7.60 11.41 -11.97
N GLN A 163 7.92 10.18 -11.56
CA GLN A 163 8.33 9.08 -12.44
C GLN A 163 7.14 8.23 -12.89
N SER A 164 7.28 7.48 -13.99
CA SER A 164 6.26 6.51 -14.43
C SER A 164 6.19 5.29 -13.50
N ALA A 165 5.00 4.68 -13.38
CA ALA A 165 4.80 3.42 -12.67
C ALA A 165 5.76 2.30 -13.14
N ASP A 166 6.02 2.22 -14.44
CA ASP A 166 6.96 1.25 -15.02
C ASP A 166 8.39 1.46 -14.48
N SER A 167 8.85 2.71 -14.40
CA SER A 167 10.19 3.04 -13.91
C SER A 167 10.34 2.68 -12.43
N ILE A 168 9.31 2.93 -11.62
CA ILE A 168 9.31 2.58 -10.19
C ILE A 168 9.28 1.07 -10.00
N SER A 169 8.42 0.38 -10.77
CA SER A 169 8.33 -1.07 -10.75
C SER A 169 9.68 -1.71 -11.10
N LEU A 170 10.33 -1.24 -12.17
CA LEU A 170 11.63 -1.74 -12.61
C LEU A 170 12.70 -1.56 -11.52
N SER A 171 12.78 -0.37 -10.91
CA SER A 171 13.72 -0.09 -9.82
C SER A 171 13.56 -1.07 -8.64
N ILE A 172 12.32 -1.35 -8.23
CA ILE A 172 12.05 -2.33 -7.17
C ILE A 172 12.41 -3.75 -7.60
N CYS A 173 12.06 -4.12 -8.84
CA CYS A 173 12.35 -5.45 -9.39
C CYS A 173 13.85 -5.73 -9.47
N ASP A 174 14.66 -4.75 -9.88
CA ASP A 174 16.12 -4.88 -9.97
C ASP A 174 16.74 -5.12 -8.58
N MET A 175 16.27 -4.38 -7.57
CA MET A 175 16.69 -4.59 -6.18
C MET A 175 16.27 -5.98 -5.68
N TYR A 176 15.07 -6.43 -6.04
CA TYR A 176 14.57 -7.76 -5.66
C TYR A 176 15.41 -8.88 -6.30
N ALA A 177 15.76 -8.75 -7.58
CA ALA A 177 16.60 -9.71 -8.28
C ALA A 177 17.98 -9.85 -7.61
N ALA A 178 18.62 -8.75 -7.22
CA ALA A 178 19.90 -8.76 -6.53
C ALA A 178 19.82 -9.48 -5.17
N VAL A 179 18.78 -9.21 -4.39
CA VAL A 179 18.57 -9.86 -3.08
C VAL A 179 18.28 -11.35 -3.23
N LEU A 180 17.46 -11.75 -4.22
CA LEU A 180 17.15 -13.16 -4.46
C LEU A 180 18.36 -13.94 -4.98
N ALA A 181 19.19 -13.35 -5.83
CA ALA A 181 20.46 -13.94 -6.25
C ALA A 181 21.40 -14.20 -5.06
N LYS A 182 21.35 -13.34 -4.03
CA LYS A 182 22.10 -13.56 -2.79
C LYS A 182 21.55 -14.75 -2.00
N LEU A 183 20.23 -14.92 -1.89
CA LEU A 183 19.63 -16.10 -1.28
C LEU A 183 20.01 -17.40 -2.02
N ASP A 184 19.99 -17.38 -3.35
CA ASP A 184 20.43 -18.52 -4.17
C ASP A 184 21.90 -18.89 -3.88
N SER A 185 22.78 -17.90 -3.76
CA SER A 185 24.19 -18.10 -3.41
C SER A 185 24.37 -18.69 -1.99
N MET A 186 23.61 -18.19 -1.02
CA MET A 186 23.64 -18.71 0.36
C MET A 186 23.17 -20.17 0.43
N GLN A 187 22.06 -20.51 -0.23
CA GLN A 187 21.55 -21.87 -0.29
C GLN A 187 22.59 -22.85 -0.90
N LYS A 188 23.24 -22.46 -2.00
CA LYS A 188 24.32 -23.27 -2.62
C LYS A 188 25.51 -23.48 -1.66
N SER A 189 25.91 -22.45 -0.92
CA SER A 189 27.01 -22.55 0.04
C SER A 189 26.69 -23.50 1.20
N VAL A 190 25.45 -23.51 1.69
CA VAL A 190 25.02 -24.47 2.72
C VAL A 190 24.98 -25.89 2.17
N ALA A 191 24.49 -26.08 0.95
CA ALA A 191 24.44 -27.40 0.31
C ALA A 191 25.84 -27.99 0.08
N ALA A 192 26.84 -27.17 -0.28
CA ALA A 192 28.22 -27.63 -0.49
C ALA A 192 28.98 -27.99 0.81
N LYS A 193 28.44 -27.64 1.98
CA LYS A 193 29.01 -27.97 3.30
C LYS A 193 28.40 -29.22 3.95
N LYS A 194 27.36 -29.80 3.33
CA LYS A 194 26.73 -31.07 3.74
C LYS A 194 27.27 -32.21 2.87
#